data_AF-A0A3B9XZU6-F1
#
_entry.id   AF-A0A3B9XZU6-F1
#
_cell.length_a   1.000
_cell.length_b   1.000
_cell.length_c   1.000
_cell.angle_alpha   90.00
_cell.angle_beta   90.00
_cell.angle_gamma   90.00
#
_symmetry.space_group_name_H-M   'P 1'
#
loop_
_entity.id
_entity.type
_entity.pdbx_description
1 polymer ?
#
loop_
_entity_poly.entity_id
_entity_poly.type
_entity_poly.pdbx_seq_one_letter_code
_entity_poly.pdbx_strand_id
1 'polypeptide(L)'
;MAELYHVQGKIAEAEQLLLRALTIWEQVGSLHPGKATSLSNLAFIYEIQGKYAEAELFYTQALVIYEQQLGPTHPHTKRVRLNYTSLLRRIGRT
;
A
#
# COMPACT_ATOMS: atom_id res chain seq x y z
N MET A 1 19.23 3.92 19.79
CA MET A 1 18.37 5.13 19.70
C MET A 1 18.54 5.86 18.38
N ALA A 2 19.74 6.32 17.99
CA ALA A 2 19.96 7.05 16.73
C ALA A 2 19.52 6.29 15.46
N GLU A 3 19.81 4.99 15.37
CA GLU A 3 19.40 4.15 14.22
C GLU A 3 17.88 4.03 14.08
N LEU A 4 17.16 3.91 15.20
CA LEU A 4 15.69 3.82 15.21
C LEU A 4 15.06 5.12 14.70
N TYR A 5 15.57 6.28 15.16
CA TYR A 5 15.12 7.59 14.69
C TYR A 5 15.42 7.81 13.20
N HIS A 6 16.57 7.35 12.72
CA HIS A 6 16.92 7.41 11.30
C HIS A 6 15.96 6.58 10.43
N VAL A 7 15.62 5.37 10.87
CA VAL A 7 14.66 4.51 10.18
C VAL A 7 13.27 5.11 10.20
N GLN A 8 12.82 5.63 11.34
CA GLN A 8 11.52 6.32 11.45
C GLN A 8 11.44 7.57 10.56
N GLY A 9 12.51 8.36 10.49
CA GLY A 9 12.60 9.51 9.58
C GLY A 9 12.42 9.11 8.12
N LYS A 10 13.11 8.06 7.67
CA LYS A 10 12.97 7.53 6.31
C LYS A 10 11.58 6.99 6.01
N ILE A 11 10.93 6.35 6.98
CA ILE A 11 9.55 5.86 6.83
C ILE A 11 8.59 7.03 6.64
N ALA A 12 8.74 8.09 7.45
CA ALA A 12 7.90 9.29 7.33
C ALA A 12 8.11 10.01 6.00
N GLU A 13 9.35 10.12 5.53
CA GLU A 13 9.67 10.67 4.20
C GLU A 13 9.04 9.84 3.07
N ALA A 14 9.14 8.52 3.14
CA ALA A 14 8.53 7.62 2.16
C ALA A 14 6.99 7.77 2.13
N GLU A 15 6.35 7.85 3.31
CA GLU A 15 4.91 8.09 3.43
C GLU A 15 4.50 9.40 2.74
N GLN A 16 5.20 10.50 3.01
CA GLN A 16 4.94 11.80 2.39
C GLN A 16 5.10 11.78 0.87
N LEU A 17 6.14 11.12 0.35
CA LEU A 17 6.36 10.99 -1.09
C LEU A 17 5.24 10.18 -1.77
N LEU A 18 4.78 9.10 -1.12
CA LEU A 18 3.70 8.28 -1.66
C LEU A 18 2.35 9.00 -1.63
N LEU A 19 2.05 9.78 -0.59
CA LEU A 19 0.87 10.63 -0.53
C LEU A 19 0.88 11.69 -1.63
N ARG A 20 2.03 12.33 -1.89
CA ARG A 20 2.18 13.24 -3.03
C ARG A 20 1.97 12.53 -4.37
N ALA A 21 2.55 11.33 -4.54
CA ALA A 21 2.31 10.54 -5.74
C ALA A 21 0.82 10.24 -5.94
N LEU A 22 0.08 9.90 -4.87
CA LEU A 22 -1.37 9.70 -4.95
C LEU A 22 -2.10 10.96 -5.44
N THR A 23 -1.76 12.15 -4.93
CA THR A 23 -2.39 13.40 -5.38
C THR A 23 -2.19 13.65 -6.89
N ILE A 24 -1.03 13.29 -7.43
CA ILE A 24 -0.76 13.37 -8.88
C ILE A 24 -1.62 12.34 -9.62
N TRP A 25 -1.68 11.10 -9.13
CA TRP A 25 -2.48 10.06 -9.76
C TRP A 25 -3.99 10.35 -9.73
N GLU A 26 -4.50 11.05 -8.72
CA GLU A 26 -5.90 11.52 -8.72
C GLU A 26 -6.21 12.48 -9.87
N GLN A 27 -5.21 13.22 -10.37
CA GLN A 27 -5.38 14.13 -11.50
C GLN A 27 -5.25 13.42 -12.86
N VAL A 28 -4.49 12.33 -12.93
CA VAL A 28 -4.18 11.61 -14.18
C VAL A 28 -5.18 10.49 -14.47
N GLY A 29 -5.91 10.00 -13.46
CA GLY A 29 -6.97 9.02 -13.61
C GLY A 29 -6.91 7.92 -12.54
N SER A 30 -8.10 7.53 -12.06
CA SER A 30 -8.26 6.69 -10.87
C SER A 30 -7.76 5.24 -10.99
N LEU A 31 -7.45 4.77 -12.21
CA LEU A 31 -7.09 3.37 -12.49
C LEU A 31 -5.63 3.17 -12.92
N HIS A 32 -4.73 4.12 -12.69
CA HIS A 32 -3.34 3.94 -13.12
C HIS A 32 -2.58 2.89 -12.26
N PRO A 33 -1.81 1.93 -12.85
CA PRO A 33 -1.01 0.96 -12.09
C PRO A 33 0.01 1.59 -11.11
N GLY A 34 0.48 2.80 -11.43
CA GLY A 34 1.33 3.60 -10.53
C GLY A 34 0.59 4.00 -9.24
N LYS A 35 -0.71 4.32 -9.32
CA LYS A 35 -1.56 4.58 -8.15
C LYS A 35 -1.64 3.34 -7.26
N ALA A 36 -1.87 2.17 -7.87
CA ALA A 36 -1.94 0.90 -7.14
C ALA A 36 -0.61 0.54 -6.45
N THR A 37 0.53 0.86 -7.09
CA THR A 37 1.85 0.73 -6.45
C THR A 37 1.95 1.62 -5.22
N SER A 38 1.59 2.90 -5.34
CA SER A 38 1.66 3.83 -4.22
C SER A 38 0.76 3.43 -3.05
N LEU A 39 -0.48 3.01 -3.34
CA LEU A 39 -1.43 2.50 -2.35
C LEU A 39 -0.88 1.26 -1.64
N SER A 40 -0.37 0.27 -2.39
CA SER A 40 0.20 -0.95 -1.78
C SER A 40 1.41 -0.65 -0.89
N ASN A 41 2.23 0.35 -1.23
CA ASN A 41 3.39 0.73 -0.43
C ASN A 41 2.96 1.49 0.84
N LEU A 42 1.97 2.37 0.75
CA LEU A 42 1.38 3.03 1.93
C LEU A 42 0.74 2.01 2.86
N ALA A 43 0.04 1.02 2.31
CA ALA A 43 -0.54 -0.06 3.10
C ALA A 43 0.52 -0.79 3.94
N PHE A 44 1.66 -1.12 3.33
CA PHE A 44 2.78 -1.74 4.02
C PHE A 44 3.38 -0.82 5.10
N ILE A 45 3.54 0.47 4.81
CA ILE A 45 4.02 1.46 5.79
C ILE A 45 3.07 1.55 7.00
N TYR A 46 1.77 1.55 6.77
CA TYR A 46 0.80 1.59 7.86
C TYR A 46 0.75 0.27 8.64
N GLU A 47 0.94 -0.86 7.98
CA GLU A 47 1.07 -2.16 8.63
C GLU A 47 2.28 -2.21 9.59
N ILE A 48 3.45 -1.70 9.20
CA ILE A 48 4.63 -1.65 10.09
C ILE A 48 4.46 -0.65 11.24
N GLN A 49 3.62 0.37 11.07
CA GLN A 49 3.26 1.33 12.12
C GLN A 49 2.12 0.82 13.03
N GLY A 50 1.54 -0.36 12.76
CA GLY A 50 0.41 -0.91 13.52
C GLY A 50 -0.95 -0.27 13.19
N LYS A 51 -1.02 0.57 12.16
CA LYS A 51 -2.23 1.23 11.67
C LYS A 51 -2.96 0.32 10.68
N TYR A 52 -3.53 -0.76 11.21
CA TYR A 52 -4.04 -1.85 10.38
C TYR A 52 -5.30 -1.50 9.58
N ALA A 53 -6.16 -0.60 10.08
CA ALA A 53 -7.37 -0.19 9.38
C ALA A 53 -7.03 0.61 8.10
N GLU A 54 -6.06 1.53 8.21
CA GLU A 54 -5.53 2.28 7.08
C GLU A 54 -4.83 1.33 6.09
N ALA A 55 -4.04 0.37 6.59
CA ALA A 55 -3.41 -0.63 5.75
C ALA A 55 -4.42 -1.46 4.93
N GLU A 56 -5.49 -1.94 5.56
CA GLU A 56 -6.56 -2.70 4.90
C GLU A 56 -7.27 -1.88 3.82
N LEU A 57 -7.57 -0.61 4.11
CA LEU A 57 -8.17 0.30 3.14
C LEU A 57 -7.27 0.43 1.89
N PHE A 58 -5.97 0.68 2.08
CA PHE A 58 -5.06 0.89 0.96
C PHE A 58 -4.76 -0.39 0.17
N TYR A 59 -4.62 -1.55 0.83
CA TYR A 59 -4.48 -2.83 0.11
C TYR A 59 -5.71 -3.14 -0.74
N THR A 60 -6.92 -2.89 -0.22
CA THR A 60 -8.17 -3.14 -0.94
C THR A 60 -8.26 -2.25 -2.19
N GLN A 61 -7.96 -0.95 -2.06
CA GLN A 61 -7.96 -0.04 -3.21
C GLN A 61 -6.89 -0.42 -4.26
N ALA A 62 -5.69 -0.81 -3.82
CA ALA A 62 -4.63 -1.27 -4.72
C ALA A 62 -5.04 -2.54 -5.49
N LEU A 63 -5.72 -3.49 -4.83
CA LEU A 63 -6.23 -4.70 -5.46
C LEU A 63 -7.27 -4.40 -6.53
N VAL A 64 -8.23 -3.52 -6.25
CA VAL A 64 -9.25 -3.14 -7.24
C VAL A 64 -8.61 -2.61 -8.52
N ILE A 65 -7.63 -1.70 -8.40
CA ILE A 65 -6.95 -1.13 -9.56
C ILE A 65 -6.14 -2.20 -10.31
N TYR A 66 -5.34 -3.00 -9.61
CA TYR A 66 -4.53 -4.03 -10.26
C TYR A 66 -5.34 -5.14 -10.91
N GLU A 67 -6.45 -5.56 -10.31
CA GLU A 67 -7.35 -6.54 -10.90
C GLU A 67 -8.01 -6.02 -12.16
N GLN A 68 -8.46 -4.75 -12.16
CA GLN A 68 -9.07 -4.15 -13.34
C GLN A 68 -8.08 -3.91 -14.48
N GLN A 69 -6.84 -3.49 -14.16
CA GLN A 69 -5.86 -3.13 -15.19
C GLN A 69 -5.02 -4.30 -15.70
N LEU A 70 -4.63 -5.21 -14.82
CA LEU A 70 -3.65 -6.26 -15.11
C LEU A 70 -4.26 -7.67 -15.00
N GLY A 71 -5.44 -7.78 -14.38
CA GLY A 71 -6.09 -9.06 -14.10
C GLY A 71 -5.63 -9.71 -12.80
N PRO A 72 -6.39 -10.71 -12.31
CA PRO A 72 -6.15 -11.36 -11.02
C PRO A 72 -4.91 -12.26 -10.98
N THR A 73 -4.43 -12.73 -12.13
CA THR A 73 -3.30 -13.65 -12.22
C THR A 73 -1.94 -12.95 -12.34
N HIS A 74 -1.95 -11.62 -12.57
CA HIS A 74 -0.74 -10.83 -12.76
C HIS A 74 0.13 -10.82 -11.49
N PRO A 75 1.47 -10.88 -11.61
CA PRO A 75 2.37 -10.92 -10.46
C PRO A 75 2.17 -9.77 -9.45
N HIS A 76 1.89 -8.56 -9.92
CA HIS A 76 1.61 -7.43 -9.02
C HIS A 76 0.32 -7.63 -8.22
N THR A 77 -0.77 -8.05 -8.87
CA THR A 77 -2.04 -8.36 -8.20
C THR A 77 -1.86 -9.44 -7.15
N LYS A 78 -1.16 -10.53 -7.51
CA LYS A 78 -0.83 -11.62 -6.58
C LYS A 78 -0.02 -11.13 -5.38
N ARG A 79 0.98 -10.27 -5.60
CA ARG A 79 1.81 -9.71 -4.52
C ARG A 79 0.97 -8.90 -3.53
N VAL A 80 0.13 -7.99 -4.03
CA VAL A 80 -0.74 -7.19 -3.15
C VAL A 80 -1.71 -8.11 -2.38
N ARG A 81 -2.25 -9.13 -3.04
CA ARG A 81 -3.13 -10.11 -2.39
C ARG A 81 -2.44 -10.88 -1.28
N LEU A 82 -1.21 -11.34 -1.50
CA LEU A 82 -0.40 -12.02 -0.47
C LEU A 82 -0.15 -11.12 0.74
N ASN A 83 0.23 -9.86 0.50
CA ASN A 83 0.44 -8.89 1.56
C ASN A 83 -0.85 -8.63 2.34
N TYR A 84 -1.97 -8.48 1.64
CA TYR A 84 -3.27 -8.29 2.28
C TYR A 84 -3.70 -9.51 3.11
N THR A 85 -3.52 -10.73 2.61
CA THR A 85 -3.77 -11.95 3.38
C THR A 85 -2.88 -12.04 4.62
N SER A 86 -1.62 -11.60 4.53
CA SER A 86 -0.72 -11.50 5.69
C SER A 86 -1.27 -10.51 6.73
N LEU A 87 -1.73 -9.34 6.31
CA LEU A 87 -2.38 -8.36 7.18
C LEU A 87 -3.61 -8.96 7.88
N LEU A 88 -4.51 -9.61 7.13
CA LEU A 88 -5.71 -10.25 7.67
C LEU A 88 -5.38 -11.31 8.73
N ARG A 89 -4.29 -12.08 8.52
CA ARG A 89 -3.79 -13.04 9.51
C ARG A 89 -3.31 -12.34 10.78
N ARG A 90 -2.59 -11.22 10.65
CA ARG A 90 -2.10 -10.44 11.80
C ARG A 90 -3.23 -9.86 12.65
N ILE A 91 -4.35 -9.49 12.03
CA ILE A 91 -5.51 -8.93 12.73
C ILE A 91 -6.58 -9.98 13.09
N GLY A 92 -6.32 -11.27 12.85
CA GLY A 92 -7.20 -12.38 13.25
C GLY A 92 -8.48 -12.52 12.41
N ARG A 93 -8.46 -12.14 11.13
CA ARG A 93 -9.63 -12.12 10.23
C ARG A 93 -9.48 -13.03 9.00
N THR A 94 -8.77 -14.16 9.12
CA THR A 94 -8.57 -15.14 8.04
C THR A 94 -9.66 -16.19 7.97
#